data_AF-A0A3S1J8E1-F1
#
_entry.id   AF-A0A3S1J8E1-F1
#
_cell.length_a   1.000
_cell.length_b   1.000
_cell.length_c   1.000
_cell.angle_alpha   90.00
_cell.angle_beta   90.00
_cell.angle_gamma   90.00
#
_symmetry.space_group_name_H-M   'P 1'
#
loop_
_entity.id
_entity.type
_entity.pdbx_description
1 polymer ?
#
loop_
_entity_poly.entity_id
_entity_poly.type
_entity_poly.pdbx_seq_one_letter_code
_entity_poly.pdbx_strand_id
1 'polypeptide(L)' 'MAAPGENLRINSDRLWDSIMEMAKIGPGIAGGNNRQTLTDEDGEGRRLFKRWCE' A
#
# COMPACT_ATOMS: atom_id res chain seq x y z
N MET A 1 12.30 -1.37 -33.20
CA MET A 1 11.72 -0.37 -32.27
C MET A 1 11.42 -1.07 -30.97
N ALA A 2 11.61 -0.41 -29.83
CA ALA A 2 11.24 -0.98 -28.54
C ALA A 2 9.73 -1.26 -28.51
N ALA A 3 9.31 -2.38 -27.94
CA ALA A 3 7.90 -2.71 -27.77
C ALA A 3 7.25 -1.77 -26.75
N PRO A 4 5.93 -1.51 -26.83
CA PRO A 4 5.24 -0.71 -25.81
C PRO A 4 5.52 -1.25 -24.41
N GLY A 5 6.05 -0.40 -23.52
CA GLY A 5 6.33 -0.75 -22.13
C GLY A 5 7.76 -1.23 -21.83
N GLU A 6 8.59 -1.47 -22.83
CA GLU A 6 9.94 -2.06 -22.64
C GLU A 6 10.87 -1.20 -21.76
N ASN A 7 10.63 0.12 -21.73
CA ASN A 7 11.38 1.07 -20.88
C ASN A 7 10.55 1.69 -19.76
N LEU A 8 9.32 1.22 -19.50
CA LEU A 8 8.56 1.70 -18.34
C LEU A 8 9.18 1.14 -17.06
N ARG A 9 9.52 2.03 -16.13
CA ARG A 9 10.05 1.69 -14.81
C ARG A 9 9.11 2.23 -13.74
N ILE A 10 8.92 1.45 -12.69
CA ILE A 10 8.28 1.94 -11.46
C ILE A 10 9.30 2.71 -10.61
N ASN A 11 8.82 3.49 -9.67
CA ASN A 11 9.64 4.00 -8.57
C ASN A 11 9.56 3.00 -7.40
N SER A 12 10.63 2.24 -7.17
CA SER A 12 10.69 1.22 -6.13
C SER A 12 10.65 1.81 -4.71
N ASP A 13 11.32 2.94 -4.48
CA ASP A 13 11.33 3.60 -3.17
C ASP A 13 9.92 4.09 -2.82
N ARG A 14 9.23 4.72 -3.77
CA ARG A 14 7.82 5.13 -3.60
C ARG A 14 6.91 3.94 -3.28
N LEU A 15 7.11 2.80 -3.95
CA LEU A 15 6.34 1.60 -3.67
C LEU A 15 6.61 1.12 -2.23
N TRP A 16 7.87 1.05 -1.84
CA TRP A 16 8.26 0.64 -0.49
C TRP A 16 7.68 1.56 0.58
N ASP A 17 7.77 2.87 0.39
CA ASP A 17 7.19 3.87 1.28
C ASP A 17 5.68 3.68 1.42
N SER A 18 4.97 3.42 0.31
CA SER A 18 3.51 3.17 0.35
C SER A 18 3.14 1.89 1.11
N ILE A 19 3.96 0.84 1.02
CA ILE A 19 3.78 -0.41 1.80
C ILE A 19 3.99 -0.11 3.28
N MET A 20 5.07 0.62 3.63
CA MET A 20 5.38 0.97 5.01
C MET A 20 4.33 1.89 5.62
N GLU A 21 3.78 2.83 4.84
CA GLU A 21 2.69 3.70 5.29
C GLU A 21 1.41 2.91 5.56
N MET A 22 1.02 2.01 4.66
CA MET A 22 -0.15 1.12 4.85
C MET A 22 0.05 0.14 6.02
N ALA A 23 1.29 -0.25 6.31
CA ALA A 23 1.62 -1.17 7.42
C ALA A 23 1.41 -0.54 8.80
N LYS A 24 1.38 0.79 8.91
CA LYS A 24 1.06 1.50 10.17
C LYS A 24 -0.38 1.27 10.64
N ILE A 25 -1.28 0.86 9.74
CA ILE A 25 -2.70 0.66 10.01
C ILE A 25 -2.96 -0.82 10.32
N GLY A 26 -3.41 -1.13 11.53
CA GLY A 26 -3.61 -2.51 11.99
C GLY A 26 -2.30 -3.32 12.12
N PRO A 27 -1.29 -2.84 12.88
CA PRO A 27 -0.07 -3.59 13.12
C PRO A 27 -0.37 -4.83 13.98
N GLY A 28 0.25 -5.95 13.62
CA GLY A 28 0.23 -7.17 14.43
C GLY A 28 1.27 -7.13 15.56
N ILE A 29 1.05 -7.94 16.61
CA ILE A 29 1.89 -7.97 17.82
C ILE A 29 3.37 -8.29 17.51
N ALA A 30 3.63 -9.14 16.51
CA ALA A 30 4.97 -9.56 16.12
C ALA A 30 5.55 -8.74 14.94
N GLY A 31 5.04 -7.53 14.70
CA GLY A 31 5.45 -6.69 13.57
C GLY A 31 4.84 -7.09 12.22
N GLY A 32 3.80 -7.94 12.24
CA GLY A 32 3.01 -8.31 11.06
C GLY A 32 1.85 -7.35 10.79
N ASN A 33 0.86 -7.82 10.03
CA ASN A 33 -0.39 -7.09 9.79
C ASN A 33 -1.58 -7.85 10.39
N ASN A 34 -2.43 -7.15 11.15
CA ASN A 34 -3.66 -7.68 11.72
C ASN A 34 -4.88 -6.82 11.34
N ARG A 35 -4.93 -6.35 10.09
CA ARG A 35 -6.03 -5.55 9.57
C ARG A 35 -7.14 -6.47 9.04
N GLN A 36 -7.99 -6.95 9.95
CA GLN A 36 -9.10 -7.86 9.64
C GLN A 36 -10.21 -7.15 8.87
N THR A 37 -10.87 -7.85 7.95
CA THR A 37 -11.92 -7.29 7.10
C THR A 37 -13.08 -6.66 7.90
N LEU A 38 -13.53 -5.47 7.50
CA LEU A 38 -14.61 -4.68 8.12
C LEU A 38 -14.36 -4.18 9.55
N THR A 39 -13.12 -4.25 10.03
CA THR A 39 -12.69 -3.50 11.23
C THR A 39 -12.48 -2.02 10.91
N ASP A 40 -12.31 -1.20 11.95
CA ASP A 40 -12.01 0.22 11.78
C ASP A 40 -10.67 0.42 11.04
N GLU A 41 -9.68 -0.44 11.31
CA GLU A 41 -8.39 -0.45 10.64
C GLU A 41 -8.50 -0.82 9.16
N ASP A 42 -9.39 -1.75 8.78
CA ASP A 42 -9.68 -2.03 7.37
C ASP A 42 -10.32 -0.81 6.68
N GLY A 43 -11.29 -0.18 7.36
CA GLY A 43 -11.88 1.06 6.90
C GLY A 43 -10.84 2.18 6.71
N GLU A 44 -9.90 2.33 7.63
CA GLU A 44 -8.84 3.32 7.55
C GLU A 44 -7.87 3.03 6.38
N GLY A 45 -7.43 1.78 6.23
CA GLY A 45 -6.58 1.37 5.12
C GLY A 45 -7.24 1.63 3.76
N ARG A 46 -8.54 1.35 3.63
CA ARG A 46 -9.31 1.65 2.41
C ARG A 46 -9.41 3.14 2.14
N ARG A 47 -9.63 3.96 3.17
CA ARG A 47 -9.67 5.43 3.03
C ARG A 47 -8.30 6.00 2.65
N LEU A 48 -7.21 5.48 3.22
CA LEU A 48 -5.84 5.85 2.84
C LEU A 48 -5.59 5.54 1.37
N PHE A 49 -5.89 4.31 0.94
CA PHE A 49 -5.72 3.90 -0.44
C PHE A 49 -6.56 4.75 -1.40
N LYS A 50 -7.82 5.04 -1.08
CA LYS A 50 -8.69 5.93 -1.87
C LYS A 50 -8.03 7.30 -2.09
N ARG A 51 -7.45 7.91 -1.05
CA ARG A 51 -6.74 9.20 -1.16
C ARG A 51 -5.49 9.15 -2.04
N TRP A 52 -4.83 8.00 -2.17
CA TRP A 52 -3.69 7.86 -3.09
C TRP A 52 -4.12 7.70 -4.55
N CYS A 53 -5.37 7.29 -4.78
CA CYS A 53 -5.92 7.11 -6.13
C CYS A 53 -6.63 8.37 -6.67
N GLU A 54 -7.06 9.27 -5.79
CA GLU A 54 -7.59 10.61 -6.14
C GLU A 54 -6.47 11.55 -6.60
#